data_AF-A0A936WDU0-F1
#
_entry.id   AF-A0A936WDU0-F1
#
_cell.length_a   1.000
_cell.length_b   1.000
_cell.length_c   1.000
_cell.angle_alpha   90.00
_cell.angle_beta   90.00
_cell.angle_gamma   90.00
#
_symmetry.space_group_name_H-M   'P 1'
#
loop_
_entity.id
_entity.type
_entity.pdbx_description
1 polymer ?
#
loop_
_entity_poly.entity_id
_entity_poly.type
_entity_poly.pdbx_seq_one_letter_code
_entity_poly.pdbx_strand_id
1 'polypeptide(L)'
;GQIKAIKLEHVWVEAYVDYIPSRGAVNNKPNTWIPMDASYKQYTYTQGMDIKGQIPLDAQALITQAQTGATVDPSGWVQNINGTAIQTALTTYQTQVQDYINAQKATATVGDVLGTKTIIPQNNSILMGTLPYTTIATGGKFTTLPTQVRHQFQYNLYASALDRATDTPIFSFQQSLPNIAGKKITLSFAPATQADTDLIASTLPKPHADGTPILPSELPTSLPGYLIHLTAELRLDGQIVASGGTFTMGDELVASEGLFDPARGWDFADDTSPIAGEYIATHLDLQGISTAQLQSLKDRLASTQAKLTSAQYAGITKEETSGDILYSAALSYFAANQAASQIAQRAAGIVEYRRPSFGNFLTSAKTSYWFGIPKNVSFPGLMMDINRYASILVAKDNSSVVGYMLQSGMRESAYEHLIPEKLFTDPLDPNRPQGVSAVKALALAASQGQKIYTLNKTNQPQHQTLLTQITIDAGARQEIQNALAAGKEVTVHQAPITQSGWTGSGYIITDPDTGAGLIRFRAERMGRC
;
A
#
# COMPACT_ATOMS: atom_id res chain seq x y z
N GLY A 1 -8.92 -37.78 12.76
CA GLY A 1 -8.81 -38.41 11.43
C GLY A 1 -7.74 -37.71 10.62
N GLN A 2 -7.01 -38.42 9.75
CA GLN A 2 -6.03 -37.80 8.85
C GLN A 2 -6.71 -37.48 7.51
N ILE A 3 -6.59 -36.25 7.02
CA ILE A 3 -7.04 -35.91 5.66
C ILE A 3 -6.14 -36.67 4.67
N LYS A 4 -6.73 -37.51 3.82
CA LYS A 4 -6.01 -38.31 2.81
C LYS A 4 -6.11 -37.73 1.40
N ALA A 5 -7.15 -36.96 1.11
CA ALA A 5 -7.38 -36.32 -0.17
C ALA A 5 -8.27 -35.08 0.01
N ILE A 6 -8.19 -34.15 -0.94
CA ILE A 6 -9.05 -32.96 -1.04
C ILE A 6 -9.65 -32.96 -2.44
N LYS A 7 -10.95 -32.68 -2.55
CA LYS A 7 -11.62 -32.40 -3.82
C LYS A 7 -11.75 -30.89 -3.97
N LEU A 8 -11.20 -30.33 -5.04
CA LEU A 8 -11.29 -28.91 -5.34
C LEU A 8 -11.58 -28.67 -6.83
N GLU A 9 -12.21 -27.54 -7.13
CA GLU A 9 -12.30 -27.01 -8.48
C GLU A 9 -11.00 -26.27 -8.82
N HIS A 10 -10.43 -26.53 -10.00
CA HIS A 10 -9.14 -26.01 -10.38
C HIS A 10 -9.07 -25.76 -11.89
N VAL A 11 -8.43 -24.66 -12.27
CA VAL A 11 -8.22 -24.29 -13.67
C VAL A 11 -6.81 -24.68 -14.09
N TRP A 12 -6.70 -25.42 -15.20
CA TRP A 12 -5.43 -25.73 -15.86
C TRP A 12 -5.47 -25.26 -17.32
N VAL A 13 -4.34 -25.37 -18.02
CA VAL A 13 -4.23 -25.01 -19.43
C VAL A 13 -4.00 -26.26 -20.28
N GLU A 14 -4.48 -26.24 -21.52
CA GLU A 14 -4.11 -27.22 -22.54
C GLU A 14 -3.28 -26.48 -23.61
N ALA A 15 -2.19 -27.10 -24.07
CA ALA A 15 -1.34 -26.55 -25.12
C ALA A 15 -1.32 -27.48 -26.33
N TYR A 16 -1.44 -26.92 -27.54
CA TYR A 16 -1.30 -27.68 -28.79
C TYR A 16 0.17 -27.73 -29.19
N VAL A 17 0.80 -28.89 -29.02
CA VAL A 17 2.25 -29.06 -29.10
C VAL A 17 2.64 -30.25 -29.97
N ASP A 18 3.90 -30.30 -30.41
CA ASP A 18 4.47 -31.43 -31.14
C ASP A 18 4.75 -32.57 -30.14
N TYR A 19 3.75 -33.41 -29.91
CA TYR A 19 3.82 -34.42 -28.88
C TYR A 19 4.22 -35.78 -29.43
N ILE A 20 3.74 -36.19 -30.60
CA ILE A 20 4.06 -37.51 -31.13
C ILE A 20 5.17 -37.39 -32.19
N PRO A 21 6.26 -38.19 -32.11
CA PRO A 21 6.53 -39.27 -31.14
C PRO A 21 7.39 -38.83 -29.93
N SER A 22 7.91 -37.60 -29.91
CA SER A 22 8.97 -37.16 -28.99
C SER A 22 8.48 -36.80 -27.57
N ARG A 23 7.17 -36.79 -27.35
CA ARG A 23 6.47 -36.26 -26.17
C ARG A 23 6.84 -34.81 -25.85
N GLY A 24 7.06 -33.99 -26.87
CA GLY A 24 7.44 -32.58 -26.71
C GLY A 24 8.94 -32.34 -26.52
N ALA A 25 9.78 -33.38 -26.53
CA ALA A 25 11.24 -33.19 -26.48
C ALA A 25 11.80 -32.50 -27.73
N VAL A 26 11.13 -32.68 -28.87
CA VAL A 26 11.44 -32.00 -30.13
C VAL A 26 10.19 -31.27 -30.59
N ASN A 27 10.30 -29.96 -30.81
CA ASN A 27 9.17 -29.12 -31.20
C ASN A 27 9.30 -28.64 -32.65
N ASN A 28 8.64 -29.33 -33.58
CA ASN A 28 8.60 -28.95 -34.99
C ASN A 28 7.18 -28.57 -35.43
N LYS A 29 6.25 -29.53 -35.38
CA LYS A 29 4.88 -29.34 -35.86
C LYS A 29 3.89 -29.86 -34.81
N PRO A 30 3.03 -28.98 -34.26
CA PRO A 30 2.10 -29.39 -33.24
C PRO A 30 1.07 -30.38 -33.79
N ASN A 31 0.76 -31.39 -32.98
CA ASN A 31 -0.11 -32.49 -33.37
C ASN A 31 -1.08 -32.92 -32.27
N THR A 32 -0.85 -32.58 -31.00
CA THR A 32 -1.64 -33.08 -29.87
C THR A 32 -1.89 -31.97 -28.84
N TRP A 33 -3.11 -31.93 -28.29
CA TRP A 33 -3.43 -31.12 -27.12
C TRP A 33 -2.99 -31.83 -25.84
N ILE A 34 -2.17 -31.14 -25.04
CA ILE A 34 -1.61 -31.70 -23.81
C ILE A 34 -2.06 -30.87 -22.61
N PRO A 35 -2.68 -31.50 -21.58
CA PRO A 35 -3.02 -30.79 -20.36
C PRO A 35 -1.75 -30.51 -19.55
N MET A 36 -1.66 -29.28 -19.06
CA MET A 36 -0.52 -28.78 -18.29
C MET A 36 -1.04 -27.89 -17.16
N ASP A 37 -0.48 -28.06 -15.97
CA ASP A 37 -0.83 -27.22 -14.83
C ASP A 37 0.44 -26.69 -14.16
N ALA A 38 0.86 -25.52 -14.63
CA ALA A 38 2.01 -24.83 -14.05
C ALA A 38 1.69 -24.19 -12.69
N SER A 39 0.43 -24.08 -12.28
CA SER A 39 0.04 -23.50 -10.99
C SER A 39 0.13 -24.50 -9.84
N TYR A 40 -0.08 -25.78 -10.13
CA TYR A 40 0.05 -26.85 -9.14
C TYR A 40 1.53 -27.07 -8.77
N LYS A 41 1.85 -26.92 -7.49
CA LYS A 41 3.19 -27.11 -6.93
C LYS A 41 3.13 -27.99 -5.69
N GLN A 42 4.01 -28.97 -5.62
CA GLN A 42 4.30 -29.68 -4.38
C GLN A 42 5.44 -28.98 -3.67
N TYR A 43 5.44 -29.05 -2.34
CA TYR A 43 6.40 -28.33 -1.51
C TYR A 43 7.00 -29.27 -0.46
N THR A 44 8.29 -29.07 -0.19
CA THR A 44 8.95 -29.55 1.03
C THR A 44 8.94 -28.42 2.05
N TYR A 45 8.63 -28.77 3.30
CA TYR A 45 8.65 -27.85 4.42
C TYR A 45 9.76 -28.26 5.39
N THR A 46 10.51 -27.28 5.87
CA THR A 46 11.42 -27.48 7.02
C THR A 46 10.91 -26.68 8.20
N GLN A 47 11.04 -27.23 9.40
CA GLN A 47 10.76 -26.51 10.64
C GLN A 47 11.91 -25.56 10.96
N GLY A 48 11.59 -24.38 11.46
CA GLY A 48 12.57 -23.41 11.97
C GLY A 48 12.95 -23.66 13.44
N MET A 49 13.76 -22.76 13.98
CA MET A 49 14.09 -22.72 15.40
C MET A 49 12.85 -22.36 16.25
N ASP A 50 12.73 -22.96 17.43
CA ASP A 50 11.65 -22.64 18.38
C ASP A 50 11.97 -21.39 19.22
N ILE A 51 11.98 -20.21 18.60
CA ILE A 51 12.27 -18.97 19.34
C ILE A 51 11.22 -18.71 20.43
N LYS A 52 9.93 -18.94 20.12
CA LYS A 52 8.83 -18.63 21.05
C LYS A 52 8.87 -19.49 22.31
N GLY A 53 9.18 -20.78 22.18
CA GLY A 53 9.32 -21.68 23.32
C GLY A 53 10.60 -21.46 24.13
N GLN A 54 11.69 -21.05 23.48
CA GLN A 54 13.00 -20.94 24.12
C GLN A 54 13.29 -19.55 24.69
N ILE A 55 12.87 -18.49 23.99
CA ILE A 55 13.06 -17.09 24.36
C ILE A 55 11.68 -16.40 24.35
N PRO A 56 10.80 -16.71 25.31
CA PRO A 56 9.48 -16.08 25.38
C PRO A 56 9.61 -14.60 25.75
N LEU A 57 8.81 -13.75 25.12
CA LEU A 57 8.66 -12.35 25.54
C LEU A 57 7.87 -12.30 26.84
N ASP A 58 8.46 -11.73 27.90
CA ASP A 58 7.75 -11.44 29.15
C ASP A 58 6.82 -10.23 28.94
N ALA A 59 5.61 -10.53 28.47
CA ALA A 59 4.59 -9.53 28.20
C ALA A 59 4.18 -8.76 29.46
N GLN A 60 4.18 -9.42 30.63
CA GLN A 60 3.76 -8.79 31.88
C GLN A 60 4.80 -7.78 32.36
N ALA A 61 6.09 -8.16 32.32
CA ALA A 61 7.18 -7.23 32.62
C ALA A 61 7.18 -6.03 31.66
N LEU A 62 6.95 -6.27 30.37
CA LEU A 62 6.84 -5.21 29.37
C LEU A 62 5.69 -4.23 29.69
N ILE A 63 4.50 -4.75 30.04
CA ILE A 63 3.34 -3.91 30.42
C ILE A 63 3.65 -3.10 31.68
N THR A 64 4.24 -3.72 32.71
CA THR A 64 4.60 -3.03 33.96
C THR A 64 5.62 -1.91 33.70
N GLN A 65 6.63 -2.16 32.87
CA GLN A 65 7.60 -1.15 32.47
C GLN A 65 6.95 -0.01 31.67
N ALA A 66 6.06 -0.35 30.73
CA ALA A 66 5.30 0.64 29.95
C ALA A 66 4.41 1.54 30.83
N GLN A 67 3.86 1.01 31.91
CA GLN A 67 2.98 1.74 32.83
C GLN A 67 3.74 2.57 33.87
N THR A 68 5.07 2.50 33.92
CA THR A 68 5.87 3.26 34.90
C THR A 68 5.76 4.76 34.61
N GLY A 69 5.09 5.49 35.51
CA GLY A 69 4.82 6.93 35.33
C GLY A 69 3.58 7.26 34.49
N ALA A 70 2.85 6.23 34.03
CA ALA A 70 1.63 6.40 33.27
C ALA A 70 0.40 6.58 34.18
N THR A 71 -0.56 7.35 33.71
CA THR A 71 -1.92 7.38 34.27
C THR A 71 -2.79 6.43 33.45
N VAL A 72 -3.36 5.42 34.10
CA VAL A 72 -4.30 4.47 33.48
C VAL A 72 -5.66 4.67 34.11
N ASP A 73 -6.62 5.18 33.34
CA ASP A 73 -7.95 5.48 33.83
C ASP A 73 -8.92 4.32 33.49
N PRO A 74 -9.66 3.79 34.48
CA PRO A 74 -10.62 2.70 34.26
C PRO A 74 -11.74 3.00 33.26
N SER A 75 -12.01 4.28 32.96
CA SER A 75 -12.96 4.68 31.92
C SER A 75 -12.45 4.40 30.50
N GLY A 76 -11.16 4.10 30.31
CA GLY A 76 -10.60 3.65 29.04
C GLY A 76 -9.71 4.67 28.34
N TRP A 77 -8.88 5.38 29.10
CA TRP A 77 -7.79 6.16 28.52
C TRP A 77 -6.49 5.99 29.30
N VAL A 78 -5.37 6.21 28.61
CA VAL A 78 -4.02 6.20 29.17
C VAL A 78 -3.29 7.48 28.83
N GLN A 79 -2.34 7.88 29.67
CA GLN A 79 -1.50 9.05 29.46
C GLN A 79 -0.10 8.79 30.01
N ASN A 80 0.93 9.39 29.41
CA ASN A 80 2.33 9.29 29.86
C ASN A 80 2.87 7.85 29.91
N ILE A 81 2.49 7.01 28.94
CA ILE A 81 3.10 5.69 28.75
C ILE A 81 4.60 5.83 28.53
N ASN A 82 5.40 5.01 29.20
CA ASN A 82 6.85 5.06 29.14
C ASN A 82 7.38 4.41 27.85
N GLY A 83 7.34 5.17 26.75
CA GLY A 83 7.82 4.74 25.44
C GLY A 83 9.29 4.31 25.42
N THR A 84 10.14 4.99 26.20
CA THR A 84 11.58 4.65 26.31
C THR A 84 11.78 3.28 26.93
N ALA A 85 11.02 2.95 27.98
CA ALA A 85 11.08 1.63 28.61
C ALA A 85 10.61 0.52 27.65
N ILE A 86 9.53 0.75 26.90
CA ILE A 86 9.06 -0.18 25.85
C ILE A 86 10.17 -0.42 24.82
N GLN A 87 10.78 0.64 24.30
CA GLN A 87 11.83 0.51 23.29
C GLN A 87 13.06 -0.23 23.81
N THR A 88 13.45 0.03 25.07
CA THR A 88 14.56 -0.65 25.73
C THR A 88 14.28 -2.14 25.91
N ALA A 89 13.07 -2.49 26.37
CA ALA A 89 12.65 -3.87 26.56
C ALA A 89 12.62 -4.65 25.24
N LEU A 90 12.06 -4.05 24.17
CA LEU A 90 12.03 -4.67 22.84
C LEU A 90 13.43 -4.82 22.24
N THR A 91 14.32 -3.86 22.46
CA THR A 91 15.73 -3.95 22.02
C THR A 91 16.46 -5.07 22.77
N THR A 92 16.23 -5.16 24.08
CA THR A 92 16.80 -6.24 24.91
C THR A 92 16.32 -7.61 24.43
N TYR A 93 15.02 -7.74 24.15
CA TYR A 93 14.45 -8.97 23.63
C TYR A 93 15.03 -9.33 22.25
N GLN A 94 15.20 -8.35 21.35
CA GLN A 94 15.86 -8.58 20.06
C GLN A 94 17.28 -9.10 20.23
N THR A 95 18.06 -8.53 21.16
CA THR A 95 19.42 -9.02 21.48
C THR A 95 19.38 -10.45 21.99
N GLN A 96 18.47 -10.79 22.91
CA GLN A 96 18.33 -12.17 23.42
C GLN A 96 18.00 -13.17 22.31
N VAL A 97 17.09 -12.80 21.39
CA VAL A 97 16.76 -13.62 20.22
C VAL A 97 17.98 -13.77 19.30
N GLN A 98 18.72 -12.70 19.05
CA GLN A 98 19.92 -12.71 18.22
C GLN A 98 21.02 -13.59 18.83
N ASP A 99 21.25 -13.49 20.14
CA ASP A 99 22.23 -14.30 20.86
C ASP A 99 21.84 -15.78 20.84
N TYR A 100 20.56 -16.09 21.02
CA TYR A 100 20.05 -17.46 20.89
C TYR A 100 20.29 -18.00 19.47
N ILE A 101 19.93 -17.25 18.43
CA ILE A 101 20.16 -17.67 17.03
C ILE A 101 21.65 -17.92 16.78
N ASN A 102 22.52 -17.02 17.23
CA ASN A 102 23.96 -17.14 17.05
C ASN A 102 24.55 -18.35 17.81
N ALA A 103 24.04 -18.63 19.00
CA ALA A 103 24.43 -19.79 19.80
C ALA A 103 24.01 -21.11 19.15
N GLN A 104 22.84 -21.15 18.50
CA GLN A 104 22.39 -22.33 17.75
C GLN A 104 23.15 -22.50 16.43
N LYS A 105 23.33 -21.41 15.67
CA LYS A 105 24.04 -21.38 14.40
C LYS A 105 24.46 -19.95 14.06
N ALA A 106 25.75 -19.62 14.23
CA ALA A 106 26.29 -18.28 13.94
C ALA A 106 26.07 -17.81 12.49
N THR A 107 25.92 -18.74 11.54
CA THR A 107 25.63 -18.45 10.12
C THR A 107 24.18 -18.79 9.76
N ALA A 108 23.25 -18.70 10.72
CA ALA A 108 21.85 -18.99 10.49
C ALA A 108 21.27 -18.11 9.38
N THR A 109 20.62 -18.75 8.42
CA THR A 109 19.80 -18.08 7.42
C THR A 109 18.41 -17.85 7.97
N VAL A 110 17.64 -16.93 7.37
CA VAL A 110 16.21 -16.76 7.68
C VAL A 110 15.44 -18.08 7.55
N GLY A 111 15.85 -18.94 6.61
CA GLY A 111 15.26 -20.27 6.43
C GLY A 111 15.57 -21.26 7.57
N ASP A 112 16.75 -21.16 8.19
CA ASP A 112 17.08 -21.95 9.38
C ASP A 112 16.24 -21.50 10.58
N VAL A 113 16.04 -20.19 10.73
CA VAL A 113 15.32 -19.60 11.86
C VAL A 113 13.81 -19.82 11.75
N LEU A 114 13.22 -19.57 10.58
CA LEU A 114 11.76 -19.58 10.39
C LEU A 114 11.23 -20.84 9.67
N GLY A 115 12.13 -21.73 9.27
CA GLY A 115 11.81 -22.85 8.39
C GLY A 115 11.72 -22.41 6.92
N THR A 116 11.55 -23.37 6.03
CA THR A 116 11.46 -23.13 4.58
C THR A 116 10.20 -23.75 3.98
N LYS A 117 9.78 -23.20 2.84
CA LYS A 117 8.78 -23.76 1.93
C LYS A 117 9.41 -23.75 0.55
N THR A 118 9.89 -24.88 0.08
CA THR A 118 10.57 -25.01 -1.22
C THR A 118 9.73 -25.85 -2.15
N ILE A 119 9.60 -25.42 -3.41
CA ILE A 119 8.93 -26.21 -4.44
C ILE A 119 9.76 -27.49 -4.65
N ILE A 120 9.10 -28.63 -4.81
CA ILE A 120 9.71 -29.86 -5.33
C ILE A 120 9.67 -29.72 -6.86
N PRO A 121 10.80 -29.35 -7.51
CA PRO A 121 10.78 -29.06 -8.94
C PRO A 121 10.62 -30.36 -9.73
N GLN A 122 9.78 -30.32 -10.76
CA GLN A 122 9.64 -31.40 -11.74
C GLN A 122 10.20 -30.93 -13.08
N ASN A 123 11.46 -31.27 -13.35
CA ASN A 123 12.18 -30.89 -14.57
C ASN A 123 12.22 -32.08 -15.54
N ASN A 124 11.06 -32.42 -16.10
CA ASN A 124 10.97 -33.51 -17.06
C ASN A 124 11.48 -33.06 -18.43
N SER A 125 12.26 -33.90 -19.11
CA SER A 125 12.70 -33.67 -20.50
C SER A 125 11.59 -33.89 -21.54
N ILE A 126 10.42 -34.35 -21.08
CA ILE A 126 9.23 -34.64 -21.88
C ILE A 126 7.97 -34.16 -21.16
N LEU A 127 6.90 -33.98 -21.92
CA LEU A 127 5.57 -33.69 -21.42
C LEU A 127 4.85 -34.98 -21.01
N MET A 128 4.30 -35.01 -19.80
CA MET A 128 3.71 -36.24 -19.25
C MET A 128 2.42 -36.64 -19.97
N GLY A 129 1.65 -35.69 -20.50
CA GLY A 129 0.36 -35.96 -21.16
C GLY A 129 -0.82 -36.06 -20.19
N THR A 130 -0.58 -35.92 -18.89
CA THR A 130 -1.59 -36.03 -17.83
C THR A 130 -1.36 -34.95 -16.76
N LEU A 131 -2.42 -34.62 -16.03
CA LEU A 131 -2.34 -33.73 -14.87
C LEU A 131 -1.73 -34.46 -13.66
N PRO A 132 -1.12 -33.73 -12.71
CA PRO A 132 -0.48 -34.33 -11.51
C PRO A 132 -1.49 -34.79 -10.44
N TYR A 133 -2.78 -34.80 -10.76
CA TYR A 133 -3.88 -35.17 -9.86
C TYR A 133 -5.00 -35.87 -10.65
N THR A 134 -5.85 -36.59 -9.93
CA THR A 134 -7.00 -37.29 -10.52
C THR A 134 -8.10 -36.31 -10.90
N THR A 135 -8.40 -36.21 -12.20
CA THR A 135 -9.55 -35.45 -12.70
C THR A 135 -10.84 -36.25 -12.49
N ILE A 136 -11.78 -35.69 -11.73
CA ILE A 136 -13.10 -36.32 -11.47
C ILE A 136 -14.11 -35.88 -12.53
N ALA A 137 -14.09 -34.60 -12.89
CA ALA A 137 -14.96 -34.00 -13.90
C ALA A 137 -14.22 -32.84 -14.56
N THR A 138 -14.57 -32.53 -15.81
CA THR A 138 -14.04 -31.39 -16.57
C THR A 138 -15.17 -30.41 -16.86
N GLY A 139 -14.97 -29.15 -16.49
CA GLY A 139 -15.89 -28.06 -16.79
C GLY A 139 -15.77 -27.56 -18.23
N GLY A 140 -16.22 -26.32 -18.48
CA GLY A 140 -16.10 -25.68 -19.79
C GLY A 140 -14.65 -25.48 -20.23
N LYS A 141 -14.39 -25.66 -21.53
CA LYS A 141 -13.10 -25.37 -22.16
C LYS A 141 -13.18 -24.03 -22.88
N PHE A 142 -12.14 -23.21 -22.74
CA PHE A 142 -12.08 -21.88 -23.33
C PHE A 142 -10.73 -21.65 -24.00
N THR A 143 -10.73 -21.07 -25.19
CA THR A 143 -9.50 -20.52 -25.82
C THR A 143 -9.10 -19.20 -25.16
N THR A 144 -10.09 -18.49 -24.61
CA THR A 144 -9.95 -17.22 -23.89
C THR A 144 -10.93 -17.27 -22.72
N LEU A 145 -10.44 -17.16 -21.49
CA LEU A 145 -11.31 -17.11 -20.31
C LEU A 145 -12.36 -15.99 -20.47
N PRO A 146 -13.65 -16.21 -20.19
CA PRO A 146 -14.65 -15.16 -20.24
C PRO A 146 -14.33 -14.01 -19.28
N THR A 147 -14.74 -12.77 -19.59
CA THR A 147 -14.40 -11.58 -18.78
C THR A 147 -14.98 -11.65 -17.38
N GLN A 148 -16.16 -12.25 -17.21
CA GLN A 148 -16.85 -12.42 -15.94
C GLN A 148 -16.14 -13.36 -14.95
N VAL A 149 -15.18 -14.17 -15.41
CA VAL A 149 -14.37 -15.05 -14.56
C VAL A 149 -12.93 -14.57 -14.41
N ARG A 150 -12.64 -13.33 -14.82
CA ARG A 150 -11.32 -12.71 -14.66
C ARG A 150 -11.39 -11.61 -13.63
N HIS A 151 -10.36 -11.52 -12.81
CA HIS A 151 -10.16 -10.31 -12.03
C HIS A 151 -9.89 -9.11 -12.96
N GLN A 152 -10.43 -7.95 -12.58
CA GLN A 152 -10.30 -6.69 -13.31
C GLN A 152 -10.00 -5.54 -12.35
N PHE A 153 -9.42 -4.47 -12.89
CA PHE A 153 -9.26 -3.18 -12.23
C PHE A 153 -10.03 -2.13 -13.03
N GLN A 154 -10.62 -1.16 -12.34
CA GLN A 154 -11.27 0.00 -12.94
C GLN A 154 -10.79 1.28 -12.27
N TYR A 155 -10.51 2.29 -13.09
CA TYR A 155 -10.20 3.65 -12.70
C TYR A 155 -11.14 4.60 -13.46
N ASN A 156 -11.95 5.36 -12.72
CA ASN A 156 -12.80 6.41 -13.27
C ASN A 156 -12.34 7.77 -12.73
N LEU A 157 -12.24 8.77 -13.61
CA LEU A 157 -12.01 10.15 -13.21
C LEU A 157 -13.25 10.98 -13.56
N TYR A 158 -13.74 11.76 -12.60
CA TYR A 158 -14.89 12.64 -12.74
C TYR A 158 -14.48 14.08 -12.49
N ALA A 159 -15.11 15.03 -13.20
CA ALA A 159 -14.79 16.45 -13.07
C ALA A 159 -15.30 17.04 -11.74
N SER A 160 -16.35 16.46 -11.16
CA SER A 160 -16.95 16.93 -9.91
C SER A 160 -17.69 15.82 -9.17
N ALA A 161 -18.09 16.10 -7.93
CA ALA A 161 -18.97 15.23 -7.16
C ALA A 161 -20.36 15.03 -7.81
N LEU A 162 -20.83 16.02 -8.59
CA LEU A 162 -22.09 15.89 -9.34
C LEU A 162 -21.95 14.89 -10.50
N ASP A 163 -20.84 14.97 -11.24
CA ASP A 163 -20.54 14.03 -12.31
C ASP A 163 -20.35 12.62 -11.76
N ARG A 164 -19.72 12.50 -10.58
CA ARG A 164 -19.62 11.23 -9.86
C ARG A 164 -20.97 10.68 -9.44
N ALA A 165 -21.89 11.54 -8.97
CA ALA A 165 -23.23 11.13 -8.53
C ALA A 165 -24.14 10.72 -9.70
N THR A 166 -23.88 11.26 -10.90
CA THR A 166 -24.60 10.94 -12.15
C THR A 166 -23.86 9.93 -13.02
N ASP A 167 -22.75 9.39 -12.52
CA ASP A 167 -21.85 8.45 -13.20
C ASP A 167 -21.43 8.88 -14.62
N THR A 168 -20.99 10.13 -14.75
CA THR A 168 -20.52 10.73 -16.01
C THR A 168 -19.02 11.00 -15.94
N PRO A 169 -18.15 9.98 -16.10
CA PRO A 169 -16.71 10.15 -16.00
C PRO A 169 -16.15 10.90 -17.21
N ILE A 170 -15.08 11.67 -16.99
CA ILE A 170 -14.23 12.25 -18.04
C ILE A 170 -13.62 11.12 -18.88
N PHE A 171 -13.14 10.08 -18.20
CA PHE A 171 -12.74 8.82 -18.81
C PHE A 171 -12.92 7.66 -17.83
N SER A 172 -13.10 6.47 -18.39
CA SER A 172 -13.10 5.20 -17.66
C SER A 172 -12.04 4.27 -18.25
N PHE A 173 -11.17 3.75 -17.39
CA PHE A 173 -10.17 2.74 -17.73
C PHE A 173 -10.51 1.45 -16.99
N GLN A 174 -10.87 0.40 -17.72
CA GLN A 174 -11.15 -0.91 -17.17
C GLN A 174 -10.29 -1.96 -17.88
N GLN A 175 -9.58 -2.78 -17.11
CA GLN A 175 -8.68 -3.77 -17.68
C GLN A 175 -8.55 -5.04 -16.82
N SER A 176 -8.34 -6.18 -17.46
CA SER A 176 -8.07 -7.44 -16.77
C SER A 176 -6.71 -7.39 -16.07
N LEU A 177 -6.63 -7.85 -14.82
CA LEU A 177 -5.39 -7.75 -14.03
C LEU A 177 -4.15 -8.37 -14.70
N PRO A 178 -4.22 -9.53 -15.38
CA PRO A 178 -3.07 -10.07 -16.11
C PRO A 178 -2.48 -9.15 -17.19
N ASN A 179 -3.31 -8.27 -17.80
CA ASN A 179 -2.83 -7.36 -18.86
C ASN A 179 -2.05 -6.15 -18.31
N ILE A 180 -2.19 -5.89 -17.01
CA ILE A 180 -1.59 -4.75 -16.30
C ILE A 180 -0.73 -5.18 -15.12
N ALA A 181 -0.49 -6.48 -14.96
CA ALA A 181 0.33 -7.04 -13.91
C ALA A 181 1.75 -6.47 -13.97
N GLY A 182 2.18 -5.86 -12.86
CA GLY A 182 3.51 -5.27 -12.74
C GLY A 182 3.78 -4.03 -13.58
N LYS A 183 2.75 -3.47 -14.21
CA LYS A 183 2.83 -2.19 -14.92
C LYS A 183 2.64 -1.04 -13.94
N LYS A 184 3.24 0.11 -14.25
CA LYS A 184 3.03 1.37 -13.55
C LYS A 184 1.80 2.06 -14.15
N ILE A 185 0.84 2.43 -13.31
CA ILE A 185 -0.30 3.28 -13.70
C ILE A 185 -0.05 4.65 -13.11
N THR A 186 -0.20 5.71 -13.92
CA THR A 186 -0.02 7.09 -13.46
C THR A 186 -1.15 7.98 -13.94
N LEU A 187 -1.73 8.77 -13.02
CA LEU A 187 -2.52 9.94 -13.37
C LEU A 187 -1.62 11.16 -13.26
N SER A 188 -1.60 11.97 -14.32
CA SER A 188 -0.89 13.25 -14.32
C SER A 188 -1.62 14.24 -15.20
N PHE A 189 -1.16 15.48 -15.20
CA PHE A 189 -1.76 16.55 -15.97
C PHE A 189 -0.73 17.14 -16.95
N ALA A 190 -1.19 17.43 -18.17
CA ALA A 190 -0.41 18.16 -19.17
C ALA A 190 -1.01 19.56 -19.37
N PRO A 191 -0.20 20.57 -19.72
CA PRO A 191 -0.74 21.87 -20.14
C PRO A 191 -1.75 21.69 -21.27
N ALA A 192 -2.93 22.30 -21.15
CA ALA A 192 -4.01 22.14 -22.13
C ALA A 192 -3.66 22.80 -23.48
N THR A 193 -2.84 23.85 -23.45
CA THR A 193 -2.43 24.60 -24.65
C THR A 193 -0.93 24.98 -24.61
N GLN A 194 -0.43 25.47 -25.75
CA GLN A 194 0.93 26.04 -25.80
C GLN A 194 1.05 27.28 -24.90
N ALA A 195 -0.01 28.09 -24.78
CA ALA A 195 0.00 29.26 -23.89
C ALA A 195 0.15 28.85 -22.42
N ASP A 196 -0.49 27.75 -21.99
CA ASP A 196 -0.30 27.20 -20.65
C ASP A 196 1.14 26.69 -20.44
N THR A 197 1.72 26.07 -21.48
CA THR A 197 3.12 25.62 -21.47
C THR A 197 4.08 26.79 -21.30
N ASP A 198 3.91 27.85 -22.09
CA ASP A 198 4.74 29.04 -22.07
C ASP A 198 4.60 29.79 -20.74
N LEU A 199 3.38 29.83 -20.18
CA LEU A 199 3.13 30.42 -18.88
C LEU A 199 3.86 29.66 -17.76
N ILE A 200 3.77 28.33 -17.71
CA ILE A 200 4.50 27.53 -16.72
C ILE A 200 6.00 27.76 -16.87
N ALA A 201 6.54 27.71 -18.10
CA ALA A 201 7.95 27.96 -18.36
C ALA A 201 8.40 29.36 -17.92
N SER A 202 7.54 30.37 -18.02
CA SER A 202 7.84 31.74 -17.58
C SER A 202 8.03 31.88 -16.06
N THR A 203 7.54 30.91 -15.28
CA THR A 203 7.71 30.89 -13.80
C THR A 203 9.02 30.27 -13.35
N LEU A 204 9.73 29.55 -14.24
CA LEU A 204 10.97 28.87 -13.89
C LEU A 204 12.16 29.84 -13.91
N PRO A 205 13.11 29.71 -12.96
CA PRO A 205 14.32 30.51 -12.97
C PRO A 205 15.14 30.25 -14.25
N LYS A 206 15.74 31.31 -14.78
CA LYS A 206 16.65 31.21 -15.93
C LYS A 206 18.02 30.72 -15.46
N PRO A 207 18.77 30.01 -16.31
CA PRO A 207 20.16 29.67 -16.01
C PRO A 207 20.98 30.90 -15.63
N HIS A 208 21.85 30.79 -14.63
CA HIS A 208 22.67 31.90 -14.17
C HIS A 208 23.72 32.26 -15.22
N ALA A 209 23.97 33.56 -15.40
CA ALA A 209 24.94 34.04 -16.38
C ALA A 209 26.38 33.60 -16.08
N ASP A 210 26.68 33.30 -14.82
CA ASP A 210 27.99 32.82 -14.35
C ASP A 210 28.16 31.29 -14.46
N GLY A 211 27.14 30.57 -14.94
CA GLY A 211 27.16 29.12 -15.09
C GLY A 211 26.95 28.33 -13.79
N THR A 212 26.64 28.99 -12.68
CA THR A 212 26.27 28.29 -11.44
C THR A 212 24.91 27.59 -11.59
N PRO A 213 24.71 26.43 -10.93
CA PRO A 213 23.46 25.68 -11.06
C PRO A 213 22.30 26.41 -10.37
N ILE A 214 21.11 26.28 -10.95
CA ILE A 214 19.85 26.70 -10.31
C ILE A 214 19.70 25.91 -9.01
N LEU A 215 19.52 26.61 -7.90
CA LEU A 215 19.30 26.05 -6.59
C LEU A 215 17.81 25.74 -6.37
N PRO A 216 17.46 24.70 -5.60
CA PRO A 216 16.06 24.39 -5.28
C PRO A 216 15.29 25.56 -4.67
N SER A 217 15.96 26.45 -3.94
CA SER A 217 15.36 27.66 -3.34
C SER A 217 14.92 28.72 -4.35
N GLU A 218 15.39 28.63 -5.59
CA GLU A 218 15.05 29.56 -6.68
C GLU A 218 13.83 29.10 -7.49
N LEU A 219 13.39 27.86 -7.26
CA LEU A 219 12.16 27.35 -7.87
C LEU A 219 10.94 28.01 -7.22
N PRO A 220 9.87 28.27 -8.00
CA PRO A 220 8.65 28.86 -7.47
C PRO A 220 8.04 27.95 -6.39
N THR A 221 7.70 28.52 -5.24
CA THR A 221 7.03 27.81 -4.15
C THR A 221 5.53 27.60 -4.39
N SER A 222 4.96 28.34 -5.35
CA SER A 222 3.59 28.17 -5.83
C SER A 222 3.43 28.67 -7.26
N LEU A 223 2.41 28.18 -7.95
CA LEU A 223 2.03 28.56 -9.30
C LEU A 223 0.65 29.28 -9.31
N PRO A 224 0.43 30.23 -10.24
CA PRO A 224 -0.83 30.94 -10.36
C PRO A 224 -1.91 30.04 -11.00
N GLY A 225 -2.57 29.22 -10.19
CA GLY A 225 -3.48 28.16 -10.66
C GLY A 225 -4.54 28.64 -11.65
N TYR A 226 -5.20 29.76 -11.34
CA TYR A 226 -6.23 30.42 -12.16
C TYR A 226 -5.81 30.83 -13.57
N LEU A 227 -4.52 30.82 -13.90
CA LEU A 227 -4.01 31.15 -15.24
C LEU A 227 -3.62 29.90 -16.04
N ILE A 228 -3.52 28.73 -15.40
CA ILE A 228 -2.98 27.51 -15.99
C ILE A 228 -4.11 26.51 -16.18
N HIS A 229 -4.33 26.08 -17.42
CA HIS A 229 -5.27 25.02 -17.74
C HIS A 229 -4.55 23.71 -18.04
N LEU A 230 -5.14 22.62 -17.57
CA LEU A 230 -4.54 21.30 -17.53
C LEU A 230 -5.50 20.24 -18.08
N THR A 231 -4.97 19.30 -18.86
CA THR A 231 -5.69 18.11 -19.33
C THR A 231 -5.21 16.89 -18.56
N ALA A 232 -6.16 16.08 -18.07
CA ALA A 232 -5.84 14.85 -17.36
C ALA A 232 -5.37 13.77 -18.33
N GLU A 233 -4.37 12.99 -17.91
CA GLU A 233 -3.78 11.92 -18.70
C GLU A 233 -3.49 10.72 -17.79
N LEU A 234 -4.18 9.61 -18.05
CA LEU A 234 -3.89 8.31 -17.45
C LEU A 234 -2.92 7.55 -18.35
N ARG A 235 -1.81 7.07 -17.75
CA ARG A 235 -0.79 6.30 -18.45
C ARG A 235 -0.62 4.91 -17.86
N LEU A 236 -0.22 3.97 -18.73
CA LEU A 236 0.20 2.62 -18.40
C LEU A 236 1.60 2.41 -18.95
N ASP A 237 2.59 2.24 -18.08
CA ASP A 237 4.03 2.22 -18.41
C ASP A 237 4.42 3.39 -19.34
N GLY A 238 3.95 4.59 -19.00
CA GLY A 238 4.21 5.82 -19.72
C GLY A 238 3.40 6.06 -21.00
N GLN A 239 2.65 5.07 -21.48
CA GLN A 239 1.77 5.22 -22.64
C GLN A 239 0.40 5.77 -22.21
N ILE A 240 -0.09 6.82 -22.87
CA ILE A 240 -1.42 7.38 -22.58
C ILE A 240 -2.49 6.36 -22.99
N VAL A 241 -3.29 5.94 -22.01
CA VAL A 241 -4.42 4.99 -22.20
C VAL A 241 -5.77 5.67 -22.09
N ALA A 242 -5.82 6.83 -21.43
CA ALA A 242 -6.99 7.69 -21.40
C ALA A 242 -6.54 9.15 -21.18
N SER A 243 -7.28 10.09 -21.75
CA SER A 243 -7.06 11.52 -21.53
C SER A 243 -8.35 12.27 -21.76
N GLY A 244 -8.55 13.37 -21.03
CA GLY A 244 -9.72 14.21 -21.21
C GLY A 244 -9.82 15.33 -20.19
N GLY A 245 -10.83 16.17 -20.42
CA GLY A 245 -11.10 17.34 -19.60
C GLY A 245 -10.10 18.48 -19.79
N THR A 246 -10.53 19.65 -19.35
CA THR A 246 -9.70 20.86 -19.24
C THR A 246 -10.05 21.49 -17.90
N PHE A 247 -9.09 21.47 -16.98
CA PHE A 247 -9.25 21.90 -15.59
C PHE A 247 -8.36 23.10 -15.32
N THR A 248 -8.81 23.97 -14.43
CA THR A 248 -7.92 24.98 -13.87
C THR A 248 -6.96 24.27 -12.92
N MET A 249 -5.68 24.60 -12.96
CA MET A 249 -4.72 24.04 -12.02
C MET A 249 -5.17 24.37 -10.59
N GLY A 250 -5.25 23.34 -9.76
CA GLY A 250 -5.75 23.42 -8.39
C GLY A 250 -7.20 22.98 -8.19
N ASP A 251 -7.96 22.71 -9.26
CA ASP A 251 -9.33 22.17 -9.17
C ASP A 251 -9.34 20.79 -8.50
N GLU A 252 -10.29 20.56 -7.58
CA GLU A 252 -10.52 19.26 -6.94
C GLU A 252 -11.41 18.39 -7.85
N LEU A 253 -10.90 17.21 -8.24
CA LEU A 253 -11.61 16.21 -9.04
C LEU A 253 -12.08 15.06 -8.15
N VAL A 254 -12.71 14.05 -8.74
CA VAL A 254 -13.07 12.80 -8.03
C VAL A 254 -12.53 11.61 -8.80
N ALA A 255 -11.78 10.74 -8.13
CA ALA A 255 -11.36 9.46 -8.68
C ALA A 255 -12.03 8.30 -7.93
N SER A 256 -12.48 7.31 -8.70
CA SER A 256 -13.07 6.07 -8.19
C SER A 256 -12.31 4.88 -8.73
N GLU A 257 -11.77 4.07 -7.82
CA GLU A 257 -10.91 2.93 -8.13
C GLU A 257 -11.49 1.66 -7.53
N GLY A 258 -11.48 0.57 -8.31
CA GLY A 258 -12.11 -0.67 -7.87
C GLY A 258 -11.50 -1.91 -8.48
N LEU A 259 -11.71 -3.03 -7.78
CA LEU A 259 -11.32 -4.36 -8.23
C LEU A 259 -12.54 -5.24 -8.39
N PHE A 260 -12.60 -5.96 -9.50
CA PHE A 260 -13.59 -7.01 -9.72
C PHE A 260 -13.04 -8.36 -9.25
N ASP A 261 -13.77 -9.03 -8.38
CA ASP A 261 -13.55 -10.42 -7.97
C ASP A 261 -14.67 -11.28 -8.59
N PRO A 262 -14.36 -12.28 -9.44
CA PRO A 262 -15.37 -13.15 -10.03
C PRO A 262 -16.34 -13.79 -9.04
N ALA A 263 -15.91 -14.01 -7.79
CA ALA A 263 -16.74 -14.60 -6.75
C ALA A 263 -17.59 -13.56 -5.98
N ARG A 264 -17.25 -12.26 -6.04
CA ARG A 264 -17.86 -11.22 -5.19
C ARG A 264 -18.38 -9.99 -5.93
N GLY A 265 -18.06 -9.84 -7.22
CA GLY A 265 -18.37 -8.66 -8.00
C GLY A 265 -17.36 -7.53 -7.81
N TRP A 266 -17.80 -6.31 -8.12
CA TRP A 266 -17.01 -5.08 -7.95
C TRP A 266 -16.92 -4.67 -6.49
N ASP A 267 -15.71 -4.29 -6.08
CA ASP A 267 -15.39 -3.77 -4.77
C ASP A 267 -14.57 -2.49 -4.99
N PHE A 268 -15.23 -1.34 -4.83
CA PHE A 268 -14.64 -0.02 -4.99
C PHE A 268 -14.14 0.48 -3.64
N ALA A 269 -12.97 1.12 -3.66
CA ALA A 269 -12.48 1.87 -2.50
C ALA A 269 -13.30 3.15 -2.30
N ASP A 270 -13.08 3.83 -1.16
CA ASP A 270 -13.60 5.19 -0.98
C ASP A 270 -13.07 6.09 -2.11
N ASP A 271 -13.96 6.93 -2.66
CA ASP A 271 -13.57 7.87 -3.70
C ASP A 271 -12.49 8.84 -3.16
N THR A 272 -11.49 9.13 -4.00
CA THR A 272 -10.40 10.06 -3.68
C THR A 272 -10.60 11.39 -4.41
N SER A 273 -9.93 12.43 -3.93
CA SER A 273 -10.06 13.80 -4.43
C SER A 273 -8.75 14.31 -5.04
N PRO A 274 -8.32 13.79 -6.20
CA PRO A 274 -7.10 14.26 -6.85
C PRO A 274 -7.24 15.73 -7.27
N ILE A 275 -6.17 16.50 -7.13
CA ILE A 275 -6.14 17.91 -7.52
C ILE A 275 -5.48 18.04 -8.89
N ALA A 276 -6.07 18.84 -9.78
CA ALA A 276 -5.51 19.16 -11.08
C ALA A 276 -4.11 19.78 -10.93
N GLY A 277 -3.07 19.04 -11.34
CA GLY A 277 -1.66 19.39 -11.18
C GLY A 277 -0.85 18.38 -10.37
N GLU A 278 -1.51 17.49 -9.63
CA GLU A 278 -0.85 16.38 -8.94
C GLU A 278 -0.29 15.33 -9.90
N TYR A 279 0.70 14.59 -9.42
CA TYR A 279 1.20 13.39 -10.08
C TYR A 279 0.93 12.21 -9.15
N ILE A 280 0.16 11.24 -9.62
CA ILE A 280 -0.28 10.08 -8.84
C ILE A 280 0.25 8.83 -9.51
N ALA A 281 0.96 8.00 -8.74
CA ALA A 281 1.39 6.68 -9.17
C ALA A 281 0.64 5.60 -8.40
N THR A 282 -0.03 4.72 -9.14
CA THR A 282 -0.80 3.60 -8.59
C THR A 282 -0.03 2.29 -8.78
N HIS A 283 0.14 1.53 -7.71
CA HIS A 283 0.65 0.16 -7.77
C HIS A 283 -0.49 -0.84 -7.56
N LEU A 284 -0.53 -1.86 -8.43
CA LEU A 284 -1.41 -3.03 -8.27
C LEU A 284 -0.59 -4.21 -7.73
N ASP A 285 -0.87 -4.62 -6.51
CA ASP A 285 -0.33 -5.84 -5.91
C ASP A 285 -1.32 -6.98 -6.10
N LEU A 286 -1.02 -7.89 -7.02
CA LEU A 286 -1.95 -8.97 -7.37
C LEU A 286 -1.86 -10.13 -6.37
N GLN A 287 -0.70 -10.77 -6.30
CA GLN A 287 -0.41 -11.89 -5.39
C GLN A 287 1.04 -11.81 -4.88
N GLY A 288 1.55 -10.59 -4.75
CA GLY A 288 2.93 -10.29 -4.41
C GLY A 288 3.74 -9.74 -5.58
N ILE A 289 4.94 -9.29 -5.23
CA ILE A 289 5.90 -8.63 -6.09
C ILE A 289 7.04 -9.58 -6.39
N SER A 290 7.37 -9.70 -7.67
CA SER A 290 8.51 -10.48 -8.14
C SER A 290 9.81 -9.69 -8.03
N THR A 291 10.92 -10.43 -7.90
CA THR A 291 12.27 -9.85 -7.95
C THR A 291 12.55 -9.14 -9.27
N ALA A 292 11.99 -9.63 -10.38
CA ALA A 292 12.12 -9.01 -11.69
C ALA A 292 11.46 -7.63 -11.76
N GLN A 293 10.31 -7.42 -11.13
CA GLN A 293 9.66 -6.11 -11.07
C GLN A 293 10.52 -5.09 -10.32
N LEU A 294 11.06 -5.47 -9.16
CA LEU A 294 11.95 -4.63 -8.36
C LEU A 294 13.23 -4.29 -9.13
N GLN A 295 13.84 -5.28 -9.78
CA GLN A 295 15.05 -5.10 -10.57
C GLN A 295 14.80 -4.18 -11.77
N SER A 296 13.70 -4.37 -12.49
CA SER A 296 13.34 -3.52 -13.62
C SER A 296 13.16 -2.06 -13.21
N LEU A 297 12.49 -1.79 -12.08
CA LEU A 297 12.35 -0.42 -11.59
C LEU A 297 13.70 0.16 -11.15
N LYS A 298 14.53 -0.62 -10.47
CA LYS A 298 15.89 -0.20 -10.09
C LYS A 298 16.73 0.19 -11.31
N ASP A 299 16.67 -0.62 -12.38
CA ASP A 299 17.42 -0.37 -13.61
C ASP A 299 16.93 0.90 -14.31
N ARG A 300 15.61 1.14 -14.33
CA ARG A 300 15.04 2.40 -14.87
C ARG A 300 15.51 3.61 -14.09
N LEU A 301 15.41 3.58 -12.75
CA LEU A 301 15.88 4.67 -11.89
C LEU A 301 17.38 4.94 -12.06
N ALA A 302 18.20 3.89 -12.12
CA ALA A 302 19.64 4.01 -12.35
C ALA A 302 19.95 4.60 -13.75
N SER A 303 19.19 4.20 -14.78
CA SER A 303 19.30 4.78 -16.11
C SER A 303 18.93 6.27 -16.12
N THR A 304 17.86 6.66 -15.43
CA THR A 304 17.44 8.07 -15.34
C THR A 304 18.49 8.88 -14.60
N GLN A 305 19.01 8.37 -13.48
CA GLN A 305 20.10 9.01 -12.73
C GLN A 305 21.34 9.22 -13.63
N ALA A 306 21.77 8.20 -14.37
CA ALA A 306 22.93 8.30 -15.25
C ALA A 306 22.74 9.37 -16.35
N LYS A 307 21.54 9.46 -16.94
CA LYS A 307 21.20 10.51 -17.92
C LYS A 307 21.23 11.90 -17.29
N LEU A 308 20.65 12.08 -16.10
CA LEU A 308 20.64 13.36 -15.40
C LEU A 308 22.06 13.81 -15.01
N THR A 309 22.89 12.92 -14.47
CA THR A 309 24.28 13.22 -14.08
C THR A 309 25.17 13.55 -15.29
N SER A 310 24.89 12.94 -16.45
CA SER A 310 25.61 13.22 -17.70
C SER A 310 25.01 14.38 -18.51
N ALA A 311 24.04 15.12 -17.94
CA ALA A 311 23.31 16.21 -18.60
C ALA A 311 22.64 15.81 -19.93
N GLN A 312 22.27 14.55 -20.08
CA GLN A 312 21.55 14.01 -21.24
C GLN A 312 20.04 14.07 -21.02
N TYR A 313 19.45 15.25 -21.23
CA TYR A 313 18.02 15.47 -20.96
C TYR A 313 17.07 14.99 -22.06
N ALA A 314 17.60 14.71 -23.26
CA ALA A 314 16.78 14.28 -24.40
C ALA A 314 16.05 12.97 -24.09
N GLY A 315 14.72 12.97 -24.28
CA GLY A 315 13.87 11.81 -24.04
C GLY A 315 13.60 11.49 -22.56
N ILE A 316 14.04 12.33 -21.62
CA ILE A 316 13.57 12.26 -20.24
C ILE A 316 12.19 12.92 -20.20
N THR A 317 11.19 12.18 -19.72
CA THR A 317 9.83 12.68 -19.51
C THR A 317 9.50 12.72 -18.02
N LYS A 318 8.33 13.27 -17.70
CA LYS A 318 7.78 13.25 -16.34
C LYS A 318 7.59 11.82 -15.78
N GLU A 319 7.51 10.82 -16.64
CA GLU A 319 7.40 9.41 -16.24
C GLU A 319 8.70 8.86 -15.65
N GLU A 320 9.86 9.24 -16.19
CA GLU A 320 11.17 8.84 -15.68
C GLU A 320 11.56 9.61 -14.42
N THR A 321 11.17 10.90 -14.32
CA THR A 321 11.58 11.76 -13.20
C THR A 321 10.62 11.72 -12.01
N SER A 322 9.31 11.79 -12.25
CA SER A 322 8.30 11.76 -11.18
C SER A 322 7.63 10.40 -11.10
N GLY A 323 7.18 9.85 -12.22
CA GLY A 323 6.43 8.60 -12.26
C GLY A 323 7.16 7.41 -11.63
N ASP A 324 8.39 7.12 -12.06
CA ASP A 324 9.19 6.00 -11.52
C ASP A 324 9.57 6.22 -10.04
N ILE A 325 9.85 7.46 -9.65
CA ILE A 325 10.17 7.80 -8.26
C ILE A 325 8.96 7.56 -7.35
N LEU A 326 7.79 8.08 -7.71
CA LEU A 326 6.57 7.90 -6.92
C LEU A 326 6.12 6.43 -6.91
N TYR A 327 6.18 5.76 -8.06
CA TYR A 327 5.87 4.34 -8.17
C TYR A 327 6.79 3.48 -7.29
N SER A 328 8.06 3.87 -7.13
CA SER A 328 8.99 3.17 -6.24
C SER A 328 8.53 3.14 -4.79
N ALA A 329 7.89 4.21 -4.30
CA ALA A 329 7.36 4.27 -2.95
C ALA A 329 6.15 3.35 -2.77
N ALA A 330 5.19 3.39 -3.70
CA ALA A 330 4.03 2.50 -3.70
C ALA A 330 4.48 1.02 -3.80
N LEU A 331 5.36 0.68 -4.75
CA LEU A 331 5.91 -0.67 -4.90
C LEU A 331 6.66 -1.13 -3.63
N SER A 332 7.48 -0.25 -3.04
CA SER A 332 8.26 -0.55 -1.83
C SER A 332 7.37 -0.81 -0.61
N TYR A 333 6.25 -0.09 -0.50
CA TYR A 333 5.26 -0.33 0.55
C TYR A 333 4.72 -1.77 0.50
N PHE A 334 4.24 -2.21 -0.67
CA PHE A 334 3.69 -3.56 -0.83
C PHE A 334 4.78 -4.62 -0.69
N ALA A 335 6.00 -4.37 -1.18
CA ALA A 335 7.13 -5.29 -1.08
C ALA A 335 7.61 -5.46 0.37
N ALA A 336 7.73 -4.36 1.11
CA ALA A 336 8.13 -4.39 2.52
C ALA A 336 7.09 -5.13 3.37
N ASN A 337 5.80 -4.85 3.16
CA ASN A 337 4.73 -5.59 3.83
C ASN A 337 4.75 -7.07 3.46
N GLN A 338 5.07 -7.43 2.22
CA GLN A 338 5.13 -8.83 1.79
C GLN A 338 6.23 -9.59 2.51
N ALA A 339 7.42 -9.01 2.56
CA ALA A 339 8.56 -9.59 3.26
C ALA A 339 8.25 -9.75 4.75
N ALA A 340 7.67 -8.72 5.38
CA ALA A 340 7.30 -8.76 6.79
C ALA A 340 6.20 -9.80 7.09
N SER A 341 5.14 -9.86 6.28
CA SER A 341 4.08 -10.88 6.40
C SER A 341 4.64 -12.30 6.23
N GLN A 342 5.54 -12.53 5.26
CA GLN A 342 6.13 -13.86 5.04
C GLN A 342 6.90 -14.37 6.26
N ILE A 343 7.52 -13.47 7.02
CA ILE A 343 8.22 -13.76 8.27
C ILE A 343 7.19 -13.97 9.40
N ALA A 344 6.31 -12.99 9.60
CA ALA A 344 5.35 -12.95 10.70
C ALA A 344 4.38 -14.14 10.67
N GLN A 345 3.85 -14.51 9.49
CA GLN A 345 2.92 -15.64 9.37
C GLN A 345 3.56 -16.96 9.82
N ARG A 346 4.86 -17.16 9.58
CA ARG A 346 5.56 -18.39 9.98
C ARG A 346 5.70 -18.46 11.49
N ALA A 347 6.13 -17.36 12.10
CA ALA A 347 6.22 -17.24 13.55
C ALA A 347 4.86 -17.38 14.24
N ALA A 348 3.79 -16.90 13.61
CA ALA A 348 2.42 -16.99 14.12
C ALA A 348 1.70 -18.31 13.80
N GLY A 349 2.30 -19.22 13.00
CA GLY A 349 1.63 -20.44 12.58
C GLY A 349 0.43 -20.21 11.64
N ILE A 350 0.45 -19.12 10.87
CA ILE A 350 -0.60 -18.69 9.96
C ILE A 350 -0.20 -18.98 8.51
N VAL A 351 -1.20 -19.27 7.69
CA VAL A 351 -1.11 -19.30 6.22
C VAL A 351 -1.85 -18.08 5.69
N GLU A 352 -1.09 -17.16 5.08
CA GLU A 352 -1.61 -15.97 4.40
C GLU A 352 -1.51 -16.12 2.89
N TYR A 353 -2.59 -15.77 2.20
CA TYR A 353 -2.62 -15.58 0.75
C TYR A 353 -3.11 -14.17 0.44
N ARG A 354 -2.26 -13.35 -0.18
CA ARG A 354 -2.64 -12.02 -0.62
C ARG A 354 -3.70 -12.09 -1.72
N ARG A 355 -4.66 -11.19 -1.63
CA ARG A 355 -5.64 -10.89 -2.67
C ARG A 355 -5.20 -9.65 -3.44
N PRO A 356 -5.71 -9.47 -4.68
CA PRO A 356 -5.51 -8.23 -5.42
C PRO A 356 -5.81 -7.01 -4.55
N SER A 357 -4.83 -6.11 -4.52
CA SER A 357 -4.69 -4.96 -3.65
C SER A 357 -4.08 -3.82 -4.46
N PHE A 358 -4.28 -2.58 -4.03
CA PHE A 358 -3.73 -1.42 -4.72
C PHE A 358 -3.61 -0.21 -3.81
N GLY A 359 -2.74 0.71 -4.19
CA GLY A 359 -2.54 1.97 -3.49
C GLY A 359 -1.78 2.97 -4.33
N ASN A 360 -1.89 4.21 -3.90
CA ASN A 360 -1.41 5.40 -4.57
C ASN A 360 -0.26 6.04 -3.77
N PHE A 361 0.69 6.60 -4.51
CA PHE A 361 1.67 7.53 -3.98
C PHE A 361 1.74 8.75 -4.88
N LEU A 362 1.60 9.94 -4.32
CA LEU A 362 1.38 11.16 -5.09
C LEU A 362 2.15 12.37 -4.58
N THR A 363 2.36 13.35 -5.46
CA THR A 363 2.63 14.72 -5.04
C THR A 363 1.34 15.33 -4.49
N SER A 364 1.39 15.85 -3.26
CA SER A 364 0.23 16.48 -2.64
C SER A 364 0.19 17.94 -3.02
N ALA A 365 -0.86 18.36 -3.72
CA ALA A 365 -1.11 19.76 -4.01
C ALA A 365 -1.91 20.42 -2.87
N LYS A 366 -1.64 21.70 -2.63
CA LYS A 366 -2.40 22.56 -1.74
C LYS A 366 -2.78 23.84 -2.47
N THR A 367 -4.08 24.02 -2.66
CA THR A 367 -4.68 25.13 -3.38
C THR A 367 -5.25 26.17 -2.41
N SER A 368 -4.91 27.44 -2.60
CA SER A 368 -5.55 28.56 -1.91
C SER A 368 -6.65 29.16 -2.80
N TYR A 369 -7.87 29.30 -2.28
CA TYR A 369 -9.02 29.81 -3.04
C TYR A 369 -9.37 31.24 -2.64
N TRP A 370 -9.72 32.09 -3.62
CA TRP A 370 -10.41 33.36 -3.40
C TRP A 370 -11.74 33.35 -4.15
N PHE A 371 -12.85 33.49 -3.43
CA PHE A 371 -14.21 33.43 -3.99
C PHE A 371 -14.45 32.17 -4.84
N GLY A 372 -13.91 31.02 -4.41
CA GLY A 372 -14.01 29.74 -5.12
C GLY A 372 -13.05 29.54 -6.30
N ILE A 373 -12.18 30.51 -6.61
CA ILE A 373 -11.21 30.43 -7.71
C ILE A 373 -9.84 29.99 -7.16
N PRO A 374 -9.18 28.97 -7.74
CA PRO A 374 -7.86 28.50 -7.30
C PRO A 374 -6.78 29.54 -7.64
N LYS A 375 -6.28 30.28 -6.65
CA LYS A 375 -5.30 31.37 -6.89
C LYS A 375 -3.87 30.90 -6.92
N ASN A 376 -3.41 30.26 -5.85
CA ASN A 376 -2.06 29.73 -5.74
C ASN A 376 -2.13 28.22 -5.49
N VAL A 377 -1.32 27.47 -6.23
CA VAL A 377 -1.18 26.03 -6.08
C VAL A 377 0.26 25.73 -5.68
N SER A 378 0.44 25.08 -4.53
CA SER A 378 1.73 24.69 -3.98
C SER A 378 1.80 23.18 -3.83
N PHE A 379 3.00 22.60 -3.74
CA PHE A 379 3.22 21.16 -3.59
C PHE A 379 4.01 20.87 -2.30
N PRO A 380 3.38 20.99 -1.12
CA PRO A 380 4.10 20.96 0.15
C PRO A 380 4.68 19.60 0.53
N GLY A 381 4.33 18.51 -0.16
CA GLY A 381 4.87 17.20 0.17
C GLY A 381 4.35 16.06 -0.70
N LEU A 382 4.53 14.85 -0.19
CA LEU A 382 4.15 13.59 -0.80
C LEU A 382 3.11 12.91 0.09
N MET A 383 2.19 12.16 -0.51
CA MET A 383 1.16 11.42 0.21
C MET A 383 1.12 9.97 -0.27
N MET A 384 0.96 9.05 0.68
CA MET A 384 0.62 7.66 0.43
C MET A 384 -0.86 7.46 0.80
N ASP A 385 -1.60 6.79 -0.07
CA ASP A 385 -2.97 6.37 0.17
C ASP A 385 -3.13 4.92 -0.26
N ILE A 386 -3.33 4.02 0.69
CA ILE A 386 -3.48 2.59 0.43
C ILE A 386 -4.95 2.26 0.42
N ASN A 387 -5.54 2.32 -0.76
CA ASN A 387 -6.98 2.14 -0.96
C ASN A 387 -7.43 0.71 -0.65
N ARG A 388 -6.56 -0.29 -0.90
CA ARG A 388 -6.86 -1.68 -0.55
C ARG A 388 -5.60 -2.47 -0.25
N TYR A 389 -5.62 -3.14 0.90
CA TYR A 389 -4.70 -4.21 1.24
C TYR A 389 -5.49 -5.40 1.80
N ALA A 390 -5.56 -6.50 1.03
CA ALA A 390 -6.45 -7.62 1.35
C ALA A 390 -5.71 -8.96 1.32
N SER A 391 -6.04 -9.82 2.29
CA SER A 391 -5.49 -11.18 2.41
C SER A 391 -6.56 -12.19 2.85
N ILE A 392 -6.31 -13.46 2.55
CA ILE A 392 -7.01 -14.62 3.12
C ILE A 392 -6.07 -15.24 4.15
N LEU A 393 -6.59 -15.49 5.35
CA LEU A 393 -5.79 -15.90 6.51
C LEU A 393 -6.42 -17.12 7.16
N VAL A 394 -5.59 -18.12 7.48
CA VAL A 394 -5.99 -19.30 8.25
C VAL A 394 -4.88 -19.67 9.23
N ALA A 395 -5.21 -19.83 10.51
CA ALA A 395 -4.29 -20.40 11.49
C ALA A 395 -4.19 -21.92 11.29
N LYS A 396 -2.97 -22.48 11.29
CA LYS A 396 -2.74 -23.92 11.04
C LYS A 396 -3.37 -24.84 12.09
N ASP A 397 -3.57 -24.34 13.29
CA ASP A 397 -4.19 -25.01 14.43
C ASP A 397 -5.68 -24.62 14.60
N ASN A 398 -6.25 -23.89 13.64
CA ASN A 398 -7.59 -23.30 13.69
C ASN A 398 -7.83 -22.34 14.87
N SER A 399 -6.76 -21.78 15.46
CA SER A 399 -6.88 -20.70 16.44
C SER A 399 -7.28 -19.36 15.78
N SER A 400 -7.54 -18.35 16.62
CA SER A 400 -7.91 -17.01 16.16
C SER A 400 -6.75 -16.31 15.44
N VAL A 401 -7.07 -15.61 14.35
CA VAL A 401 -6.12 -14.77 13.59
C VAL A 401 -6.14 -13.29 14.00
N VAL A 402 -7.00 -12.92 14.96
CA VAL A 402 -7.24 -11.51 15.37
C VAL A 402 -5.94 -10.78 15.70
N GLY A 403 -5.09 -11.37 16.55
CA GLY A 403 -3.83 -10.75 16.96
C GLY A 403 -2.85 -10.53 15.80
N TYR A 404 -2.82 -11.44 14.83
CA TYR A 404 -2.01 -11.30 13.63
C TYR A 404 -2.52 -10.20 12.71
N MET A 405 -3.83 -10.07 12.56
CA MET A 405 -4.43 -9.00 11.75
C MET A 405 -4.19 -7.63 12.38
N LEU A 406 -4.35 -7.50 13.70
CA LEU A 406 -4.01 -6.27 14.43
C LEU A 406 -2.54 -5.87 14.24
N GLN A 407 -1.62 -6.81 14.41
CA GLN A 407 -0.19 -6.56 14.18
C GLN A 407 0.09 -6.16 12.73
N SER A 408 -0.58 -6.80 11.77
CA SER A 408 -0.40 -6.52 10.35
C SER A 408 -0.89 -5.12 9.99
N GLY A 409 -2.09 -4.74 10.44
CA GLY A 409 -2.61 -3.38 10.24
C GLY A 409 -1.71 -2.31 10.86
N MET A 410 -1.22 -2.51 12.09
CA MET A 410 -0.28 -1.56 12.72
C MET A 410 1.01 -1.38 11.91
N ARG A 411 1.56 -2.47 11.38
CA ARG A 411 2.74 -2.45 10.51
C ARG A 411 2.43 -1.76 9.18
N GLU A 412 1.30 -2.08 8.56
CA GLU A 412 0.84 -1.50 7.31
C GLU A 412 0.74 0.02 7.43
N SER A 413 0.09 0.53 8.48
CA SER A 413 0.06 1.97 8.76
C SER A 413 1.44 2.54 9.07
N ALA A 414 2.31 1.81 9.78
CA ALA A 414 3.66 2.28 10.03
C ALA A 414 4.47 2.44 8.73
N TYR A 415 4.29 1.55 7.76
CA TYR A 415 4.99 1.64 6.48
C TYR A 415 4.52 2.82 5.62
N GLU A 416 3.32 3.37 5.84
CA GLU A 416 2.86 4.58 5.15
C GLU A 416 3.72 5.82 5.46
N HIS A 417 4.37 5.87 6.62
CA HIS A 417 5.31 6.96 6.93
C HIS A 417 6.78 6.51 6.84
N LEU A 418 7.11 5.27 7.23
CA LEU A 418 8.49 4.79 7.23
C LEU A 418 9.06 4.63 5.82
N ILE A 419 8.26 4.19 4.85
CA ILE A 419 8.74 4.01 3.47
C ILE A 419 9.04 5.37 2.82
N PRO A 420 8.14 6.37 2.86
CA PRO A 420 8.46 7.69 2.33
C PRO A 420 9.65 8.34 3.03
N GLU A 421 9.75 8.25 4.36
CA GLU A 421 10.91 8.78 5.08
C GLU A 421 12.23 8.14 4.63
N LYS A 422 12.25 6.81 4.43
CA LYS A 422 13.45 6.12 3.95
C LYS A 422 13.85 6.50 2.53
N LEU A 423 12.88 6.83 1.68
CA LEU A 423 13.11 7.09 0.25
C LEU A 423 13.39 8.57 -0.05
N PHE A 424 12.78 9.49 0.71
CA PHE A 424 12.72 10.91 0.38
C PHE A 424 13.36 11.83 1.42
N THR A 425 13.92 11.26 2.50
CA THR A 425 14.56 12.04 3.55
C THR A 425 15.94 11.50 3.84
N ASP A 426 16.88 12.38 4.20
CA ASP A 426 18.20 11.95 4.66
C ASP A 426 18.12 11.59 6.14
N PRO A 427 18.36 10.32 6.55
CA PRO A 427 18.32 9.93 7.95
C PRO A 427 19.38 10.63 8.82
N LEU A 428 20.42 11.24 8.22
CA LEU A 428 21.45 12.00 8.92
C LEU A 428 21.06 13.46 9.18
N ASP A 429 20.04 13.99 8.51
CA ASP A 429 19.57 15.35 8.73
C ASP A 429 18.65 15.41 9.98
N PRO A 430 19.04 16.12 11.06
CA PRO A 430 18.21 16.24 12.25
C PRO A 430 16.92 17.05 12.02
N ASN A 431 16.86 17.86 10.96
CA ASN A 431 15.70 18.67 10.60
C ASN A 431 14.89 18.06 9.45
N ARG A 432 15.15 16.79 9.11
CA ARG A 432 14.50 16.13 7.98
C ARG A 432 12.98 16.16 8.11
N PRO A 433 12.24 16.37 7.00
CA PRO A 433 10.79 16.21 7.00
C PRO A 433 10.39 14.82 7.52
N GLN A 434 9.25 14.76 8.18
CA GLN A 434 8.73 13.52 8.74
C GLN A 434 7.39 13.19 8.12
N GLY A 435 7.23 11.92 7.70
CA GLY A 435 5.93 11.40 7.29
C GLY A 435 5.02 11.23 8.51
N VAL A 436 3.72 11.20 8.30
CA VAL A 436 2.73 10.91 9.34
C VAL A 436 1.80 9.80 8.84
N SER A 437 1.48 8.87 9.74
CA SER A 437 0.48 7.82 9.58
C SER A 437 -0.39 7.81 10.82
N ALA A 438 -1.48 7.04 10.83
CA ALA A 438 -2.33 6.94 12.02
C ALA A 438 -1.56 6.45 13.27
N VAL A 439 -0.75 5.40 13.12
CA VAL A 439 0.04 4.85 14.24
C VAL A 439 1.13 5.83 14.70
N LYS A 440 1.75 6.57 13.77
CA LYS A 440 2.71 7.62 14.14
C LYS A 440 2.02 8.80 14.81
N ALA A 441 0.82 9.17 14.38
CA ALA A 441 0.06 10.25 15.01
C ALA A 441 -0.33 9.91 16.46
N LEU A 442 -0.75 8.67 16.72
CA LEU A 442 -0.97 8.18 18.09
C LEU A 442 0.32 8.22 18.92
N ALA A 443 1.45 7.78 18.35
CA ALA A 443 2.74 7.80 19.04
C ALA A 443 3.22 9.24 19.36
N LEU A 444 3.08 10.17 18.41
CA LEU A 444 3.40 11.58 18.61
C LEU A 444 2.48 12.21 19.67
N ALA A 445 1.18 11.97 19.61
CA ALA A 445 0.23 12.47 20.62
C ALA A 445 0.59 11.96 22.03
N ALA A 446 0.91 10.66 22.15
CA ALA A 446 1.35 10.08 23.41
C ALA A 446 2.65 10.72 23.92
N SER A 447 3.63 10.98 23.03
CA SER A 447 4.89 11.66 23.39
C SER A 447 4.69 13.12 23.81
N GLN A 448 3.64 13.78 23.31
CA GLN A 448 3.22 15.12 23.70
C GLN A 448 2.39 15.13 25.00
N GLY A 449 2.25 13.99 25.67
CA GLY A 449 1.50 13.86 26.91
C GLY A 449 -0.03 13.91 26.73
N GLN A 450 -0.55 13.73 25.51
CA GLN A 450 -1.99 13.64 25.31
C GLN A 450 -2.56 12.33 25.87
N LYS A 451 -3.86 12.35 26.21
CA LYS A 451 -4.59 11.12 26.50
C LYS A 451 -4.82 10.31 25.22
N ILE A 452 -4.60 9.00 25.31
CA ILE A 452 -4.97 8.02 24.30
C ILE A 452 -6.16 7.24 24.81
N TYR A 453 -7.29 7.33 24.12
CA TYR A 453 -8.54 6.68 24.47
C TYR A 453 -8.67 5.35 23.73
N THR A 454 -9.15 4.32 24.43
CA THR A 454 -9.64 3.08 23.85
C THR A 454 -11.11 2.95 24.18
N LEU A 455 -11.97 3.13 23.18
CA LEU A 455 -13.42 3.07 23.28
C LEU A 455 -13.89 1.73 22.73
N ASN A 456 -14.50 0.90 23.57
CA ASN A 456 -14.96 -0.43 23.20
C ASN A 456 -16.28 -0.76 23.91
N LYS A 457 -16.76 -1.99 23.76
CA LYS A 457 -18.01 -2.45 24.37
C LYS A 457 -18.00 -2.39 25.91
N THR A 458 -16.83 -2.57 26.53
CA THR A 458 -16.68 -2.62 27.99
C THR A 458 -16.90 -1.25 28.65
N ASN A 459 -16.51 -0.16 27.98
CA ASN A 459 -16.68 1.21 28.47
C ASN A 459 -17.76 2.01 27.71
N GLN A 460 -18.71 1.30 27.08
CA GLN A 460 -19.82 1.92 26.35
C GLN A 460 -20.60 2.97 27.17
N PRO A 461 -20.90 2.75 28.47
CA PRO A 461 -21.59 3.76 29.27
C PRO A 461 -20.85 5.11 29.38
N GLN A 462 -19.52 5.11 29.20
CA GLN A 462 -18.68 6.31 29.30
C GLN A 462 -18.48 7.02 27.96
N HIS A 463 -18.83 6.40 26.83
CA HIS A 463 -18.52 6.94 25.49
C HIS A 463 -18.96 8.40 25.31
N GLN A 464 -20.19 8.74 25.73
CA GLN A 464 -20.70 10.12 25.58
C GLN A 464 -19.83 11.14 26.32
N THR A 465 -19.33 10.81 27.51
CA THR A 465 -18.50 11.68 28.35
C THR A 465 -17.04 11.72 27.86
N LEU A 466 -16.54 10.64 27.27
CA LEU A 466 -15.18 10.59 26.74
C LEU A 466 -15.08 11.30 25.39
N LEU A 467 -16.10 11.16 24.54
CA LEU A 467 -16.15 11.81 23.23
C LEU A 467 -16.22 13.34 23.31
N THR A 468 -16.72 13.92 24.41
CA THR A 468 -16.66 15.38 24.62
C THR A 468 -15.26 15.90 24.95
N GLN A 469 -14.36 15.02 25.39
CA GLN A 469 -12.96 15.35 25.68
C GLN A 469 -12.04 15.17 24.48
N ILE A 470 -12.55 14.58 23.38
CA ILE A 470 -11.82 14.34 22.14
C ILE A 470 -12.15 15.48 21.17
N THR A 471 -11.20 16.35 20.91
CA THR A 471 -11.39 17.62 20.17
C THR A 471 -10.89 17.56 18.72
N ILE A 472 -10.91 16.37 18.11
CA ILE A 472 -10.49 16.15 16.72
C ILE A 472 -11.56 16.63 15.72
N ASP A 473 -11.21 16.63 14.42
CA ASP A 473 -12.11 16.95 13.30
C ASP A 473 -13.51 16.34 13.43
N ALA A 474 -14.54 17.10 13.05
CA ALA A 474 -15.93 16.69 13.16
C ALA A 474 -16.25 15.43 12.32
N GLY A 475 -15.66 15.29 11.13
CA GLY A 475 -15.86 14.11 10.30
C GLY A 475 -15.21 12.86 10.90
N ALA A 476 -14.01 12.97 11.46
CA ALA A 476 -13.37 11.89 12.21
C ALA A 476 -14.21 11.48 13.44
N ARG A 477 -14.75 12.45 14.20
CA ARG A 477 -15.65 12.15 15.33
C ARG A 477 -16.91 11.42 14.89
N GLN A 478 -17.54 11.85 13.78
CA GLN A 478 -18.73 11.19 13.25
C GLN A 478 -18.43 9.75 12.82
N GLU A 479 -17.29 9.51 12.18
CA GLU A 479 -16.87 8.16 11.79
C GLU A 479 -16.65 7.26 13.01
N ILE A 480 -15.96 7.76 14.04
CA ILE A 480 -15.76 7.06 15.30
C ILE A 480 -17.09 6.70 15.95
N GLN A 481 -18.04 7.64 16.01
CA GLN A 481 -19.37 7.39 16.57
C GLN A 481 -20.12 6.30 15.81
N ASN A 482 -20.08 6.33 14.47
CA ASN A 482 -20.71 5.32 13.63
C ASN A 482 -20.07 3.94 13.85
N ALA A 483 -18.75 3.88 13.96
CA ALA A 483 -18.03 2.64 14.22
C ALA A 483 -18.36 2.04 15.60
N LEU A 484 -18.39 2.87 16.65
CA LEU A 484 -18.79 2.44 17.99
C LEU A 484 -20.24 1.94 18.01
N ALA A 485 -21.15 2.61 17.31
CA ALA A 485 -22.54 2.16 17.15
C ALA A 485 -22.66 0.81 16.43
N ALA A 486 -21.73 0.52 15.51
CA ALA A 486 -21.61 -0.78 14.83
C ALA A 486 -20.85 -1.85 15.67
N GLY A 487 -20.56 -1.57 16.94
CA GLY A 487 -19.90 -2.51 17.85
C GLY A 487 -18.38 -2.66 17.64
N LYS A 488 -17.76 -1.73 16.92
CA LYS A 488 -16.30 -1.71 16.73
C LYS A 488 -15.58 -1.13 17.95
N GLU A 489 -14.29 -1.41 18.05
CA GLU A 489 -13.38 -0.81 19.02
C GLU A 489 -12.60 0.34 18.36
N VAL A 490 -12.36 1.42 19.09
CA VAL A 490 -11.65 2.61 18.59
C VAL A 490 -10.50 2.99 19.51
N THR A 491 -9.31 3.18 18.95
CA THR A 491 -8.18 3.84 19.62
C THR A 491 -7.94 5.21 19.00
N VAL A 492 -7.93 6.28 19.79
CA VAL A 492 -7.83 7.67 19.30
C VAL A 492 -7.14 8.57 20.33
N HIS A 493 -6.47 9.62 19.86
CA HIS A 493 -5.85 10.62 20.74
C HIS A 493 -6.75 11.85 20.98
N GLN A 494 -6.42 12.61 22.02
CA GLN A 494 -7.26 13.68 22.56
C GLN A 494 -7.50 14.85 21.60
N ALA A 495 -6.46 15.32 20.91
CA ALA A 495 -6.46 16.56 20.15
C ALA A 495 -5.50 16.48 18.95
N PRO A 496 -5.74 17.25 17.88
CA PRO A 496 -4.87 17.28 16.72
C PRO A 496 -3.40 17.49 17.08
N ILE A 497 -2.51 16.78 16.41
CA ILE A 497 -1.06 17.01 16.49
C ILE A 497 -0.60 17.81 15.29
N THR A 498 0.56 18.46 15.39
CA THR A 498 1.24 19.09 14.25
C THR A 498 2.63 18.48 14.08
N GLN A 499 2.95 18.06 12.85
CA GLN A 499 4.25 17.49 12.48
C GLN A 499 4.58 17.88 11.03
N SER A 500 5.75 18.50 10.81
CA SER A 500 6.25 18.85 9.46
C SER A 500 5.21 19.55 8.56
N GLY A 501 4.43 20.47 9.12
CA GLY A 501 3.40 21.23 8.39
C GLY A 501 2.05 20.51 8.22
N TRP A 502 1.96 19.24 8.60
CA TRP A 502 0.69 18.50 8.70
C TRP A 502 0.07 18.69 10.07
N THR A 503 -1.23 19.01 10.11
CA THR A 503 -2.01 19.08 11.36
C THR A 503 -3.23 18.18 11.23
N GLY A 504 -3.46 17.32 12.22
CA GLY A 504 -4.56 16.35 12.15
C GLY A 504 -4.54 15.30 13.26
N SER A 505 -5.37 14.28 13.08
CA SER A 505 -5.55 13.21 14.06
C SER A 505 -5.44 11.82 13.44
N GLY A 506 -4.93 10.86 14.22
CA GLY A 506 -4.86 9.44 13.86
C GLY A 506 -5.75 8.62 14.78
N TYR A 507 -6.46 7.65 14.22
CA TYR A 507 -7.31 6.73 14.95
C TYR A 507 -7.33 5.35 14.28
N ILE A 508 -7.62 4.34 15.10
CA ILE A 508 -7.71 2.94 14.68
C ILE A 508 -9.11 2.46 15.03
N ILE A 509 -9.84 1.93 14.06
CA ILE A 509 -11.12 1.27 14.24
C ILE A 509 -10.91 -0.21 13.99
N THR A 510 -11.24 -1.07 14.94
CA THR A 510 -11.05 -2.51 14.82
C THR A 510 -12.37 -3.24 15.03
N ASP A 511 -12.65 -4.22 14.19
CA ASP A 511 -13.63 -5.26 14.47
C ASP A 511 -13.05 -6.27 15.46
N PRO A 512 -13.56 -6.36 16.70
CA PRO A 512 -12.97 -7.20 17.73
C PRO A 512 -13.13 -8.71 17.48
N ASP A 513 -14.10 -9.11 16.65
CA ASP A 513 -14.40 -10.53 16.39
C ASP A 513 -13.50 -11.09 15.30
N THR A 514 -13.25 -10.28 14.26
CA THR A 514 -12.38 -10.68 13.15
C THR A 514 -10.95 -10.25 13.39
N GLY A 515 -10.72 -9.06 13.94
CA GLY A 515 -9.43 -8.37 13.98
C GLY A 515 -9.16 -7.49 12.75
N ALA A 516 -10.13 -7.41 11.82
CA ALA A 516 -10.04 -6.50 10.69
C ALA A 516 -10.07 -5.05 11.20
N GLY A 517 -9.08 -4.26 10.79
CA GLY A 517 -8.93 -2.88 11.24
C GLY A 517 -8.97 -1.89 10.09
N LEU A 518 -9.73 -0.80 10.27
CA LEU A 518 -9.59 0.44 9.50
C LEU A 518 -8.67 1.37 10.29
N ILE A 519 -7.49 1.63 9.77
CA ILE A 519 -6.48 2.47 10.41
C ILE A 519 -6.38 3.76 9.61
N ARG A 520 -6.87 4.87 10.19
CA ARG A 520 -7.09 6.12 9.46
C ARG A 520 -6.39 7.28 10.13
N PHE A 521 -5.89 8.21 9.33
CA PHE A 521 -5.50 9.53 9.78
C PHE A 521 -6.20 10.57 8.93
N ARG A 522 -6.50 11.71 9.54
CA ARG A 522 -7.23 12.79 8.88
C ARG A 522 -6.56 14.12 9.20
N ALA A 523 -6.21 14.86 8.17
CA ALA A 523 -5.76 16.24 8.30
C ALA A 523 -6.93 17.15 8.70
N GLU A 524 -6.68 18.15 9.53
CA GLU A 524 -7.62 19.25 9.69
C GLU A 524 -7.67 20.04 8.39
N ARG A 525 -8.85 20.10 7.75
CA ARG A 525 -9.07 21.06 6.67
C ARG A 525 -9.12 22.45 7.32
N MET A 526 -8.00 23.18 7.28
CA MET A 526 -8.01 24.61 7.64
C MET A 526 -8.98 25.35 6.71
N GLY A 527 -10.10 25.80 7.27
CA GLY A 527 -10.95 26.88 6.78
C GLY A 527 -11.38 26.84 5.32
N ARG A 528 -12.57 26.28 5.05
CA ARG A 528 -13.44 26.83 4.00
C ARG A 528 -13.99 28.15 4.54
N CYS A 529 -13.54 29.28 4.01
CA CYS A 529 -14.25 30.55 4.07
C CYS A 529 -14.80 30.85 2.67
#